data_AF-A0A6J6FGD5-F1
#
_entry.id   AF-A0A6J6FGD5-F1
#
_cell.length_a   1.000
_cell.length_b   1.000
_cell.length_c   1.000
_cell.angle_alpha   90.00
_cell.angle_beta   90.00
_cell.angle_gamma   90.00
#
_symmetry.space_group_name_H-M   'P 1'
#
loop_
_entity.id
_entity.type
_entity.pdbx_description
1 polymer ?
#
loop_
_entity_poly.entity_id
_entity_poly.type
_entity_poly.pdbx_seq_one_letter_code
_entity_poly.pdbx_strand_id
1 'polypeptide(L)'
;MNYLGSQPWPFPASIMIAYEALIDNPQAAKGDGQEIEEVRWFSRAEMKAAVDAAQIILPPTISVARAMINRWYGPDSANDLTGGEAWRS
;
A
#
# COMPACT_ATOMS: atom_id res chain seq x y z
N MET A 1 -6.79 -10.69 11.81
CA MET A 1 -5.48 -10.11 11.44
C MET A 1 -4.52 -11.25 11.20
N ASN A 2 -3.78 -11.23 10.09
CA ASN A 2 -2.79 -12.26 9.75
C ASN A 2 -1.41 -11.61 9.62
N TYR A 3 -0.40 -12.21 10.25
CA TYR A 3 0.99 -11.77 10.14
C TYR A 3 1.56 -12.14 8.76
N LEU A 4 2.30 -11.20 8.16
CA LEU A 4 2.86 -11.36 6.81
C LEU A 4 4.39 -11.43 6.79
N GLY A 5 5.06 -10.82 7.76
CA GLY A 5 6.51 -10.71 7.78
C GLY A 5 6.99 -9.47 8.52
N SER A 6 8.31 -9.31 8.61
CA SER A 6 8.94 -8.14 9.18
C SER A 6 10.09 -7.63 8.32
N GLN A 7 10.33 -6.32 8.35
CA GLN A 7 11.43 -5.67 7.64
C GLN A 7 12.16 -4.71 8.60
N PRO A 8 13.50 -4.78 8.74
CA PRO A 8 14.24 -3.77 9.47
C PRO A 8 14.14 -2.43 8.73
N TRP A 9 13.90 -1.35 9.47
CA TRP A 9 13.83 0.01 8.95
C TRP A 9 14.85 0.91 9.67
N PRO A 10 15.97 1.24 9.02
CA PRO A 10 17.15 1.75 9.72
C PRO A 10 17.06 3.21 10.24
N PHE A 11 15.91 3.89 10.15
CA PHE A 11 15.76 5.23 10.73
C PHE A 11 14.41 5.38 11.44
N PRO A 12 14.37 5.60 12.77
CA PRO A 12 15.47 5.74 13.74
C PRO A 12 15.98 4.41 14.36
N ALA A 13 15.91 3.27 13.62
CA ALA A 13 16.08 1.88 14.09
C ALA A 13 14.77 1.23 14.56
N SER A 14 13.85 1.06 13.61
CA SER A 14 12.57 0.39 13.81
C SER A 14 12.54 -0.98 13.13
N ILE A 15 11.60 -1.83 13.54
CA ILE A 15 11.23 -3.04 12.79
C ILE A 15 9.78 -2.85 12.34
N MET A 16 9.57 -2.89 11.04
CA MET A 16 8.23 -2.87 10.46
C MET A 16 7.65 -4.29 10.58
N ILE A 17 6.46 -4.42 11.16
CA ILE A 17 5.74 -5.68 11.28
C ILE A 17 4.50 -5.61 10.42
N ALA A 18 4.43 -6.43 9.37
CA ALA A 18 3.34 -6.39 8.40
C ALA A 18 2.19 -7.31 8.80
N TYR A 19 0.97 -6.78 8.70
CA TYR A 19 -0.27 -7.52 8.91
C TYR A 19 -1.29 -7.21 7.81
N GLU A 20 -2.13 -8.19 7.50
CA GLU A 20 -3.39 -7.97 6.77
C GLU A 20 -4.59 -8.14 7.73
N ALA A 21 -5.67 -7.43 7.45
CA ALA A 21 -6.88 -7.46 8.25
C ALA A 21 -8.11 -7.33 7.36
N LEU A 22 -9.22 -7.87 7.84
CA LEU A 22 -10.56 -7.57 7.31
C LEU A 22 -11.17 -6.46 8.18
N ILE A 23 -11.94 -5.58 7.56
CA ILE A 23 -12.61 -4.46 8.22
C ILE A 23 -14.12 -4.61 8.07
N ASP A 24 -14.85 -4.44 9.18
CA ASP A 24 -16.31 -4.60 9.19
C ASP A 24 -17.06 -3.31 8.84
N ASN A 25 -16.44 -2.14 9.07
CA ASN A 25 -17.04 -0.82 8.81
C ASN A 25 -16.08 0.11 8.04
N PRO A 26 -15.84 -0.15 6.74
CA PRO A 26 -14.93 0.67 5.94
C PRO A 26 -15.39 2.13 5.77
N GLN A 27 -16.70 2.40 5.87
CA GLN A 27 -17.27 3.74 5.70
C GLN A 27 -16.93 4.70 6.85
N ALA A 28 -16.52 4.17 8.02
CA ALA A 28 -16.08 4.99 9.13
C ALA A 28 -14.63 5.48 8.99
N ALA A 29 -13.85 4.94 8.04
CA ALA A 29 -12.45 5.30 7.85
C ALA A 29 -12.35 6.73 7.29
N LYS A 30 -11.62 7.58 8.01
CA LYS A 30 -11.32 8.97 7.61
C LYS A 30 -9.94 9.35 8.14
N GLY A 31 -9.23 10.19 7.39
CA GLY A 31 -8.00 10.81 7.86
C GLY A 31 -8.26 11.70 9.08
N ASP A 32 -7.27 11.79 9.96
CA ASP A 32 -7.31 12.69 11.12
C ASP A 32 -6.92 14.13 10.77
N GLY A 33 -6.37 14.35 9.57
CA GLY A 33 -5.90 15.64 9.08
C GLY A 33 -4.59 16.11 9.71
N GLN A 34 -3.91 15.27 10.51
CA GLN A 34 -2.61 15.56 11.11
C GLN A 34 -1.52 14.64 10.55
N GLU A 35 -1.77 13.34 10.54
CA GLU A 35 -0.87 12.32 10.00
C GLU A 35 -1.37 11.78 8.66
N ILE A 36 -2.69 11.58 8.54
CA ILE A 36 -3.32 11.07 7.33
C ILE A 36 -4.28 12.11 6.76
N GLU A 37 -3.99 12.57 5.55
CA GLU A 37 -4.81 13.54 4.82
C GLU A 37 -6.07 12.90 4.21
N GLU A 38 -5.93 11.72 3.59
CA GLU A 38 -7.01 11.06 2.87
C GLU A 38 -6.97 9.54 3.05
N VAL A 39 -8.14 8.90 3.09
CA VAL A 39 -8.30 7.45 3.06
C VAL A 39 -9.21 7.08 1.89
N ARG A 40 -8.78 6.14 1.05
CA ARG A 40 -9.52 5.66 -0.11
C ARG A 40 -9.56 4.13 -0.12
N TRP A 41 -10.72 3.59 -0.49
CA TRP A 41 -10.91 2.16 -0.73
C TRP A 41 -10.76 1.87 -2.22
N PHE A 42 -10.11 0.75 -2.54
CA PHE A 42 -9.89 0.32 -3.91
C PHE A 42 -10.27 -1.15 -4.07
N SER A 43 -11.01 -1.44 -5.14
CA SER A 43 -10.97 -2.74 -5.80
C SER A 43 -9.67 -2.89 -6.61
N ARG A 44 -9.36 -4.11 -7.06
CA ARG A 44 -8.19 -4.35 -7.92
C ARG A 44 -8.25 -3.54 -9.21
N ALA A 45 -9.43 -3.51 -9.84
CA ALA A 45 -9.64 -2.77 -11.07
C ALA A 45 -9.46 -1.26 -10.88
N GLU A 46 -9.97 -0.69 -9.77
CA GLU A 46 -9.79 0.72 -9.44
C GLU A 46 -8.32 1.04 -9.14
N MET A 47 -7.61 0.17 -8.41
CA MET A 47 -6.18 0.36 -8.16
C MET A 47 -5.39 0.37 -9.47
N LYS A 48 -5.63 -0.59 -10.38
CA LYS A 48 -5.00 -0.61 -11.69
C LYS A 48 -5.27 0.68 -12.47
N ALA A 49 -6.53 1.07 -12.59
CA ALA A 49 -6.91 2.29 -13.30
C ALA A 49 -6.25 3.55 -12.71
N ALA A 50 -6.17 3.64 -11.38
CA ALA A 50 -5.54 4.77 -10.70
C ALA A 50 -4.02 4.82 -10.93
N VAL A 51 -3.35 3.66 -10.98
CA VAL A 51 -1.92 3.56 -11.32
C VAL A 51 -1.68 3.95 -12.78
N ASP A 52 -2.47 3.40 -13.70
CA ASP A 52 -2.37 3.69 -15.15
C ASP A 52 -2.59 5.19 -15.43
N ALA A 53 -3.51 5.83 -14.68
CA ALA A 53 -3.79 7.25 -14.78
C ALA A 53 -2.81 8.14 -13.98
N ALA A 54 -1.77 7.56 -13.37
CA ALA A 54 -0.81 8.24 -12.48
C ALA A 54 -1.46 9.05 -11.34
N GLN A 55 -2.66 8.65 -10.91
CA GLN A 55 -3.38 9.27 -9.80
C GLN A 55 -2.87 8.79 -8.44
N ILE A 56 -2.22 7.62 -8.41
CA ILE A 56 -1.53 7.11 -7.23
C ILE A 56 -0.10 6.74 -7.60
N ILE A 57 0.83 7.09 -6.71
CA ILE A 57 2.23 6.69 -6.81
C ILE A 57 2.43 5.55 -5.83
N LEU A 58 2.99 4.45 -6.30
CA LEU A 58 3.13 3.27 -5.47
C LEU A 58 4.40 3.35 -4.61
N PRO A 59 4.40 2.71 -3.43
CA PRO A 59 5.62 2.55 -2.68
C PRO A 59 6.68 1.78 -3.52
N PRO A 60 7.96 1.99 -3.21
CA PRO A 60 9.07 1.34 -3.90
C PRO A 60 8.99 -0.18 -3.77
N THR A 61 9.35 -0.92 -4.81
CA THR A 61 9.38 -2.40 -4.87
C THR A 61 10.11 -3.06 -3.70
N ILE A 62 11.14 -2.42 -3.14
CA ILE A 62 11.88 -2.94 -1.98
C ILE A 62 11.17 -2.76 -0.62
N SER A 63 10.11 -1.96 -0.56
CA SER A 63 9.41 -1.65 0.69
C SER A 63 8.43 -2.75 1.11
N VAL A 64 8.26 -2.94 2.43
CA VAL A 64 7.22 -3.82 3.00
C VAL A 64 5.82 -3.39 2.55
N ALA A 65 5.58 -2.08 2.41
CA ALA A 65 4.30 -1.57 1.91
C ALA A 65 4.01 -2.08 0.49
N ARG A 66 5.01 -2.07 -0.40
CA ARG A 66 4.86 -2.59 -1.76
C ARG A 66 4.66 -4.11 -1.77
N ALA A 67 5.35 -4.84 -0.89
CA ALA A 67 5.13 -6.28 -0.73
C ALA A 67 3.70 -6.60 -0.25
N MET A 68 3.15 -5.83 0.69
CA MET A 68 1.78 -5.98 1.18
C MET A 68 0.75 -5.72 0.07
N ILE A 69 0.94 -4.65 -0.71
CA ILE A 69 0.06 -4.32 -1.85
C ILE A 69 0.09 -5.43 -2.91
N ASN A 70 1.28 -5.87 -3.34
CA ASN A 70 1.42 -6.91 -4.36
C ASN A 70 0.80 -8.24 -3.89
N ARG A 71 1.02 -8.62 -2.63
CA ARG A 71 0.41 -9.81 -2.04
C ARG A 71 -1.11 -9.72 -2.03
N TRP A 72 -1.66 -8.60 -1.59
CA TRP A 72 -3.10 -8.39 -1.61
C TRP A 72 -3.61 -8.45 -3.04
N TYR A 73 -2.99 -7.72 -3.99
CA TYR A 73 -3.39 -7.62 -5.40
C TYR A 73 -3.41 -8.97 -6.12
N GLY A 74 -2.38 -9.79 -5.89
CA GLY A 74 -2.27 -11.14 -6.44
C GLY A 74 -1.21 -11.27 -7.55
N PRO A 75 -1.23 -12.40 -8.29
CA PRO A 75 -0.20 -12.77 -9.25
C PRO A 75 0.06 -11.73 -10.36
N ASP A 76 -0.97 -11.01 -10.79
CA ASP A 76 -0.88 -10.04 -11.88
C ASP A 76 -0.28 -8.69 -11.47
N SER A 77 0.04 -8.50 -10.18
CA SER A 77 0.56 -7.23 -9.64
C SER A 77 1.83 -6.73 -10.36
N ALA A 78 2.69 -7.63 -10.81
CA ALA A 78 3.91 -7.26 -11.54
C ALA A 78 3.62 -6.66 -12.93
N ASN A 79 2.50 -7.03 -13.56
CA ASN A 79 2.10 -6.55 -14.88
C ASN A 79 1.14 -5.36 -14.81
N ASP A 80 0.27 -5.35 -13.80
CA ASP A 80 -0.79 -4.37 -13.68
C ASP A 80 -0.40 -3.10 -12.91
N LEU A 81 0.55 -3.21 -11.98
CA LEU A 81 0.94 -2.11 -11.08
C LEU A 81 2.28 -1.50 -11.47
N THR A 82 2.47 -1.18 -12.76
CA THR A 82 3.75 -0.73 -13.33
C THR A 82 3.96 0.78 -13.34
N GLY A 83 3.10 1.57 -12.67
CA GLY A 83 3.22 3.03 -12.60
C GLY A 83 4.40 3.52 -11.75
N GLY A 84 4.51 4.84 -11.61
CA GLY A 84 5.61 5.49 -10.91
C GLY A 84 5.80 5.02 -9.46
N GLU A 85 7.06 4.88 -9.03
CA GLU A 85 7.43 4.58 -7.65
C GLU A 85 7.73 5.86 -6.88
N ALA A 86 7.45 5.87 -5.58
CA ALA A 86 7.65 7.02 -4.69
C ALA A 86 9.13 7.38 -4.39
N TRP A 87 10.14 6.91 -5.15
CA TRP A 87 11.56 7.30 -4.99
C TRP A 87 12.14 8.05 -6.20
N ARG A 88 12.83 9.17 -5.88
CA ARG A 88 13.47 10.21 -6.73
C ARG A 88 12.51 11.08 -7.55
N SER A 89 11.98 12.12 -6.90
CA SER A 89 11.98 13.46 -7.51
C SER A 89 13.37 14.09 -7.37
#